data_AF-A0A450TIN0-F1
#
_entry.id   AF-A0A450TIN0-F1
#
_cell.length_a   1.000
_cell.length_b   1.000
_cell.length_c   1.000
_cell.angle_alpha   90.00
_cell.angle_beta   90.00
_cell.angle_gamma   90.00
#
_symmetry.space_group_name_H-M   'P 1'
#
loop_
_entity.id
_entity.type
_entity.pdbx_description
1 polymer ?
#
loop_
_entity_poly.entity_id
_entity_poly.type
_entity_poly.pdbx_seq_one_letter_code
_entity_poly.pdbx_strand_id
1 'polypeptide(L)'
;MAHLHINYETVEPYPATLESTATEPAHYRVEKMRHAKIKQNGKGVKDPATILYNHRVTVKDIPPEAYRYIVNGKPAIDWVVERQSIKTDKASGITNDANDWACETMNNPRYPLELLLRVITVSLETMRIVDGLPGLDIAKT
;
A
#
# COMPACT_ATOMS: atom_id res chain seq x y z
N MET A 1 -3.62 -19.27 -0.37
CA MET A 1 -2.76 -18.19 0.17
C MET A 1 -1.51 -17.96 -0.68
N ALA A 2 -0.68 -18.99 -0.98
CA ALA A 2 0.56 -18.83 -1.75
C ALA A 2 0.34 -18.14 -3.11
N HIS A 3 -0.67 -18.57 -3.88
CA HIS A 3 -1.00 -17.98 -5.18
C HIS A 3 -1.26 -16.46 -5.10
N LEU A 4 -1.99 -15.99 -4.07
CA LEU A 4 -2.27 -14.57 -3.87
C LEU A 4 -1.00 -13.74 -3.65
N HIS A 5 -0.03 -14.29 -2.91
CA HIS A 5 1.18 -13.55 -2.51
C HIS A 5 2.29 -13.61 -3.56
N ILE A 6 2.33 -14.67 -4.38
CA ILE A 6 3.25 -14.73 -5.53
C ILE A 6 2.78 -13.75 -6.61
N ASN A 7 1.47 -13.59 -6.77
CA ASN A 7 0.86 -12.78 -7.83
C ASN A 7 0.37 -11.41 -7.34
N TYR A 8 0.84 -10.93 -6.18
CA TYR A 8 0.31 -9.73 -5.50
C TYR A 8 0.30 -8.48 -6.39
N GLU A 9 1.22 -8.37 -7.35
CA GLU A 9 1.34 -7.25 -8.28
C GLU A 9 0.34 -7.31 -9.44
N THR A 10 -0.39 -8.42 -9.60
CA THR A 10 -1.33 -8.68 -10.71
C THR A 10 -2.77 -8.91 -10.26
N VAL A 11 -3.02 -8.93 -8.95
CA VAL A 11 -4.37 -8.98 -8.38
C VAL A 11 -5.18 -7.76 -8.84
N GLU A 12 -6.50 -7.89 -8.91
CA GLU A 12 -7.38 -6.76 -9.19
C GLU A 12 -7.18 -5.65 -8.13
N PRO A 13 -6.91 -4.40 -8.54
CA PRO A 13 -6.77 -3.28 -7.62
C PRO A 13 -8.02 -3.09 -6.75
N TYR A 14 -7.84 -2.76 -5.47
CA TYR A 14 -8.97 -2.43 -4.61
C TYR A 14 -9.70 -1.19 -5.17
N PRO A 15 -11.04 -1.22 -5.28
CA PRO A 15 -11.83 -0.12 -5.82
C PRO A 15 -11.99 1.02 -4.80
N ALA A 16 -10.86 1.60 -4.37
CA ALA A 16 -10.85 2.75 -3.48
C ALA A 16 -11.42 4.00 -4.16
N THR A 17 -11.94 4.91 -3.35
CA THR A 17 -12.26 6.26 -3.79
C THR A 17 -10.97 7.01 -4.10
N LEU A 18 -10.78 7.41 -5.35
CA LEU A 18 -9.62 8.19 -5.80
C LEU A 18 -10.02 9.63 -6.07
N GLU A 19 -9.59 10.55 -5.22
CA GLU A 19 -9.65 11.98 -5.51
C GLU A 19 -8.39 12.35 -6.31
N SER A 20 -8.57 12.70 -7.58
CA SER A 20 -7.45 12.93 -8.48
C SER A 20 -7.64 14.11 -9.43
N THR A 21 -6.59 14.91 -9.57
CA THR A 21 -6.44 15.91 -10.66
C THR A 21 -5.44 15.44 -11.72
N ALA A 22 -5.00 14.17 -11.68
CA ALA A 22 -4.02 13.63 -12.60
C ALA A 22 -4.63 13.33 -13.97
N THR A 23 -4.17 14.04 -14.99
CA THR A 23 -4.61 13.87 -16.40
C THR A 23 -3.56 13.21 -17.30
N GLU A 24 -2.34 13.03 -16.84
CA GLU A 24 -1.19 12.62 -17.66
C GLU A 24 -0.35 11.58 -16.90
N PRO A 25 0.39 10.70 -17.60
CA PRO A 25 1.18 9.67 -16.94
C PRO A 25 2.20 10.23 -15.93
N ALA A 26 2.82 11.37 -16.23
CA ALA A 26 3.77 12.03 -15.33
C ALA A 26 3.16 12.48 -13.99
N HIS A 27 1.83 12.70 -13.94
CA HIS A 27 1.13 13.09 -12.71
C HIS A 27 1.07 11.97 -11.66
N TYR A 28 1.39 10.73 -12.04
CA TYR A 28 1.47 9.59 -11.12
C TYR A 28 2.84 9.41 -10.48
N ARG A 29 3.80 10.31 -10.74
CA ARG A 29 5.09 10.29 -10.03
C ARG A 29 4.88 10.38 -8.52
N VAL A 30 5.49 9.45 -7.78
CA VAL A 30 5.48 9.44 -6.31
C VAL A 30 6.77 10.05 -5.77
N GLU A 31 6.66 10.96 -4.81
CA GLU A 31 7.81 11.41 -4.03
C GLU A 31 7.85 10.68 -2.68
N LYS A 32 6.76 10.79 -1.92
CA LYS A 32 6.59 10.10 -0.64
C LYS A 32 5.13 10.07 -0.24
N MET A 33 4.56 8.87 -0.22
CA MET A 33 3.20 8.67 0.27
C MET A 33 3.14 8.90 1.79
N ARG A 34 1.98 9.37 2.26
CA ARG A 34 1.74 9.60 3.69
C ARG A 34 0.29 9.34 4.02
N HIS A 35 0.04 8.77 5.19
CA HIS A 35 -1.30 8.77 5.76
C HIS A 35 -1.72 10.20 6.09
N ALA A 36 -3.00 10.50 5.87
CA ALA A 36 -3.57 11.74 6.36
C ALA A 36 -3.52 11.78 7.90
N LYS A 37 -3.77 12.96 8.46
CA LYS A 37 -3.83 13.15 9.91
C LYS A 37 -5.22 13.62 10.31
N ILE A 38 -5.80 12.95 11.29
CA ILE A 38 -7.04 13.36 11.95
C ILE A 38 -6.73 13.85 13.36
N LYS A 39 -7.58 14.73 13.89
CA LYS A 39 -7.46 15.17 15.29
C LYS A 39 -8.18 14.18 16.19
N GLN A 40 -7.44 13.56 17.09
CA GLN A 40 -7.98 12.75 18.18
C GLN A 40 -7.45 13.30 19.51
N ASN A 41 -8.36 13.73 20.39
CA ASN A 41 -8.02 14.32 21.69
C ASN A 41 -7.00 15.48 21.60
N GLY A 42 -7.17 16.35 20.61
CA GLY A 42 -6.28 17.50 20.37
C GLY A 42 -4.90 17.15 19.76
N LYS A 43 -4.59 15.87 19.56
CA LYS A 43 -3.35 15.41 18.91
C LYS A 43 -3.62 14.93 17.48
N GLY A 44 -2.69 15.19 16.57
CA GLY A 44 -2.76 14.66 15.20
C GLY A 44 -2.35 13.20 15.18
N VAL A 45 -3.28 12.30 14.89
CA VAL A 45 -3.04 10.86 14.76
C VAL A 45 -3.16 10.44 13.29
N LYS A 46 -2.52 9.33 12.93
CA LYS A 46 -2.61 8.72 11.60
C LYS A 46 -4.07 8.38 11.31
N ASP A 47 -4.57 8.81 10.15
CA ASP A 47 -5.81 8.33 9.57
C ASP A 47 -5.52 7.16 8.61
N PRO A 48 -5.83 5.91 8.99
CA PRO A 48 -5.61 4.76 8.13
C PRO A 48 -6.54 4.71 6.92
N ALA A 49 -7.66 5.46 6.93
CA ALA A 49 -8.63 5.45 5.84
C ALA A 49 -8.18 6.27 4.62
N THR A 50 -7.18 7.15 4.81
CA THR A 50 -6.76 8.10 3.78
C THR A 50 -5.24 8.10 3.58
N ILE A 51 -4.79 7.82 2.36
CA ILE A 51 -3.39 7.94 1.94
C ILE A 51 -3.26 9.07 0.91
N LEU A 52 -2.45 10.07 1.25
CA LEU A 52 -1.95 11.08 0.34
C LEU A 52 -0.85 10.45 -0.51
N TYR A 53 -1.15 10.13 -1.77
CA TYR A 53 -0.19 9.50 -2.68
C TYR A 53 0.84 10.53 -3.16
N ASN A 54 0.35 11.66 -3.68
CA ASN A 54 1.14 12.85 -4.02
C ASN A 54 0.24 14.10 -3.95
N HIS A 55 0.71 15.25 -4.47
CA HIS A 55 -0.08 16.50 -4.43
C HIS A 55 -1.32 16.48 -5.35
N ARG A 56 -1.49 15.47 -6.20
CA ARG A 56 -2.59 15.35 -7.17
C ARG A 56 -3.55 14.21 -6.89
N VAL A 57 -3.10 13.16 -6.18
CA VAL A 57 -3.85 11.93 -5.97
C VAL A 57 -3.96 11.65 -4.47
N THR A 58 -5.19 11.42 -4.01
CA THR A 58 -5.51 10.95 -2.67
C THR A 58 -6.36 9.68 -2.77
N VAL A 59 -5.96 8.64 -2.03
CA VAL A 59 -6.71 7.40 -1.88
C VAL A 59 -7.53 7.48 -0.59
N LYS A 60 -8.85 7.31 -0.69
CA LYS A 60 -9.81 7.38 0.43
C LYS A 60 -10.54 6.06 0.62
N ASP A 61 -11.23 5.98 1.76
CA ASP A 61 -12.12 4.89 2.12
C ASP A 61 -11.42 3.52 2.17
N ILE A 62 -10.16 3.53 2.63
CA ILE A 62 -9.40 2.29 2.85
C ILE A 62 -9.98 1.60 4.10
N PRO A 63 -10.44 0.35 3.99
CA PRO A 63 -11.04 -0.33 5.13
C PRO A 63 -10.02 -0.60 6.25
N PRO A 64 -10.36 -0.37 7.53
CA PRO A 64 -9.43 -0.57 8.63
C PRO A 64 -8.93 -2.02 8.75
N GLU A 65 -9.75 -3.01 8.35
CA GLU A 65 -9.37 -4.42 8.35
C GLU A 65 -8.20 -4.73 7.42
N ALA A 66 -7.95 -3.91 6.37
CA ALA A 66 -6.82 -4.08 5.47
C ALA A 66 -5.46 -3.87 6.17
N TYR A 67 -5.44 -3.23 7.34
CA TYR A 67 -4.24 -3.07 8.17
C TYR A 67 -3.99 -4.23 9.13
N ARG A 68 -4.91 -5.20 9.27
CA ARG A 68 -4.73 -6.40 10.11
C ARG A 68 -3.66 -7.33 9.53
N TYR A 69 -3.45 -7.31 8.22
CA TYR A 69 -2.43 -8.13 7.58
C TYR A 69 -1.03 -7.53 7.83
N ILE A 70 -0.33 -8.12 8.80
CA ILE A 70 0.98 -7.67 9.28
C ILE A 70 2.07 -8.62 8.78
N VAL A 71 3.11 -8.06 8.18
CA VAL A 71 4.31 -8.78 7.74
C VAL A 71 5.52 -8.13 8.39
N ASN A 72 6.29 -8.92 9.14
CA ASN A 72 7.48 -8.45 9.85
C ASN A 72 7.21 -7.24 10.78
N GLY A 73 6.13 -7.31 11.56
CA GLY A 73 5.76 -6.30 12.57
C GLY A 73 5.13 -5.02 12.02
N LYS A 74 4.87 -4.93 10.70
CA LYS A 74 4.24 -3.77 10.06
C LYS A 74 3.12 -4.19 9.09
N PRO A 75 2.02 -3.43 8.99
CA PRO A 75 0.99 -3.68 7.97
C PRO A 75 1.57 -3.71 6.55
N ALA A 76 1.10 -4.60 5.69
CA ALA A 76 1.58 -4.70 4.30
C ALA A 76 1.42 -3.36 3.53
N ILE A 77 0.32 -2.64 3.77
CA ILE A 77 0.08 -1.31 3.19
C ILE A 77 1.17 -0.32 3.61
N ASP A 78 1.59 -0.34 4.88
CA ASP A 78 2.62 0.56 5.39
C ASP A 78 4.00 0.27 4.78
N TRP A 79 4.26 -0.98 4.38
CA TRP A 79 5.46 -1.30 3.59
C TRP A 79 5.46 -0.62 2.22
N VAL A 80 4.31 -0.61 1.52
CA VAL A 80 4.20 0.06 0.22
C VAL A 80 4.38 1.57 0.38
N VAL A 81 3.68 2.19 1.33
CA VAL A 81 3.76 3.63 1.63
C VAL A 81 5.20 4.08 1.92
N GLU A 82 5.99 3.24 2.59
CA GLU A 82 7.39 3.54 2.89
C GLU A 82 8.33 3.28 1.71
N ARG A 83 8.18 2.14 1.02
CA ARG A 83 9.13 1.68 -0.01
C ARG A 83 8.91 2.35 -1.36
N GLN A 84 7.67 2.68 -1.71
CA GLN A 84 7.34 3.41 -2.93
C GLN A 84 7.54 4.92 -2.70
N SER A 85 8.81 5.31 -2.56
CA SER A 85 9.23 6.69 -2.35
C SER A 85 10.59 6.95 -2.99
N ILE A 86 10.95 8.23 -3.08
CA ILE A 86 12.29 8.66 -3.47
C ILE A 86 13.12 8.82 -2.19
N LYS A 87 14.25 8.10 -2.12
CA LYS A 87 15.14 8.14 -0.96
C LYS A 87 16.60 8.13 -1.39
N THR A 88 17.34 9.15 -0.97
CA THR A 88 18.79 9.21 -1.12
C THR A 88 19.45 8.73 0.17
N ASP A 89 20.34 7.74 0.06
CA ASP A 89 21.21 7.36 1.16
C ASP A 89 22.29 8.41 1.38
N LYS A 90 22.44 8.89 2.62
CA LYS A 90 23.34 10.01 2.93
C LYS A 90 24.82 9.64 2.85
N ALA A 91 25.16 8.38 3.12
CA ALA A 91 26.55 7.95 3.17
C ALA A 91 27.10 7.70 1.76
N SER A 92 26.32 7.03 0.92
CA SER A 92 26.71 6.70 -0.46
C SER A 92 26.31 7.75 -1.49
N GLY A 93 25.32 8.60 -1.20
CA GLY A 93 24.73 9.54 -2.16
C GLY A 93 23.83 8.87 -3.21
N ILE A 94 23.60 7.56 -3.12
CA ILE A 94 22.78 6.81 -4.08
C ILE A 94 21.30 7.10 -3.83
N THR A 95 20.61 7.56 -4.87
CA THR A 95 19.16 7.77 -4.86
C THR A 95 18.46 6.51 -5.35
N ASN A 96 17.52 6.03 -4.54
CA ASN A 96 16.53 5.04 -4.93
C ASN A 96 15.23 5.77 -5.25
N ASP A 97 14.86 5.80 -6.54
CA ASP A 97 13.61 6.36 -7.02
C ASP A 97 12.69 5.22 -7.49
N ALA A 98 11.61 4.96 -6.74
CA ALA A 98 10.65 3.91 -7.07
C ALA A 98 9.97 4.10 -8.45
N ASN A 99 9.97 5.32 -8.99
CA ASN A 99 9.39 5.59 -10.30
C ASN A 99 10.25 5.07 -11.45
N ASP A 100 11.56 4.88 -11.24
CA ASP A 100 12.45 4.34 -12.27
C ASP A 100 12.02 2.93 -12.64
N TRP A 101 11.73 2.07 -11.66
CA TRP A 101 11.17 0.73 -11.90
C TRP A 101 9.81 0.79 -12.63
N ALA A 102 8.94 1.70 -12.21
CA ALA A 102 7.60 1.88 -12.80
C ALA A 102 7.69 2.26 -14.28
N CYS A 103 8.61 3.15 -14.64
CA CYS A 103 8.77 3.66 -16.00
C CYS A 103 9.62 2.72 -16.87
N GLU A 104 10.76 2.25 -16.37
CA GLU A 104 11.77 1.55 -17.18
C GLU A 104 11.50 0.05 -17.29
N THR A 105 10.95 -0.57 -16.24
CA THR A 105 10.71 -2.02 -16.23
C THR A 105 9.24 -2.36 -16.42
N MET A 106 8.36 -1.69 -15.67
CA MET A 106 6.92 -1.97 -15.77
C MET A 106 6.25 -1.25 -16.94
N ASN A 107 6.90 -0.24 -17.53
CA ASN A 107 6.35 0.64 -18.56
C ASN A 107 4.95 1.18 -18.18
N ASN A 108 4.75 1.46 -16.89
CA ASN A 108 3.49 1.91 -16.29
C ASN A 108 3.76 2.94 -15.18
N PRO A 109 3.65 4.25 -15.46
CA PRO A 109 3.83 5.29 -14.45
C PRO A 109 2.83 5.24 -13.28
N ARG A 110 1.70 4.54 -13.44
CA ARG A 110 0.71 4.32 -12.38
C ARG A 110 1.05 3.14 -11.48
N TYR A 111 2.11 2.39 -11.79
CA TYR A 111 2.48 1.17 -11.08
C TYR A 111 2.54 1.33 -9.55
N PRO A 112 3.16 2.38 -8.96
CA PRO A 112 3.19 2.52 -7.50
C PRO A 112 1.80 2.72 -6.88
N LEU A 113 0.90 3.43 -7.58
CA LEU A 113 -0.48 3.61 -7.13
C LEU A 113 -1.27 2.30 -7.23
N GLU A 114 -1.15 1.60 -8.35
CA GLU A 114 -1.80 0.30 -8.54
C GLU A 114 -1.29 -0.71 -7.52
N LEU A 115 0.02 -0.75 -7.27
CA LEU A 115 0.62 -1.64 -6.27
C LEU A 115 0.02 -1.40 -4.88
N LEU A 116 -0.17 -0.14 -4.48
CA LEU A 116 -0.84 0.18 -3.23
C LEU A 116 -2.26 -0.38 -3.19
N LEU A 117 -3.06 -0.17 -4.25
CA LEU A 117 -4.44 -0.67 -4.34
C LEU A 117 -4.50 -2.20 -4.36
N ARG A 118 -3.57 -2.86 -5.05
CA ARG A 118 -3.48 -4.33 -5.08
C ARG A 118 -3.10 -4.91 -3.73
N VAL A 119 -2.17 -4.27 -3.01
CA VAL A 119 -1.81 -4.68 -1.65
C VAL A 119 -2.97 -4.50 -0.68
N ILE A 120 -3.84 -3.50 -0.86
CA ILE A 120 -5.10 -3.42 -0.09
C ILE A 120 -5.97 -4.65 -0.36
N THR A 121 -6.19 -5.03 -1.63
CA THR A 121 -6.94 -6.26 -1.97
C THR A 121 -6.30 -7.50 -1.35
N VAL A 122 -4.98 -7.66 -1.48
CA VAL A 122 -4.23 -8.81 -0.95
C VAL A 122 -4.37 -8.88 0.57
N SER A 123 -4.29 -7.75 1.28
CA SER A 123 -4.50 -7.71 2.72
C SER A 123 -5.90 -8.19 3.12
N LEU A 124 -6.94 -7.66 2.45
CA LEU A 124 -8.33 -8.04 2.72
C LEU A 124 -8.58 -9.52 2.47
N GLU A 125 -8.14 -10.01 1.30
CA GLU A 125 -8.32 -11.40 0.91
C GLU A 125 -7.53 -12.36 1.79
N THR A 126 -6.34 -11.94 2.23
CA THR A 126 -5.55 -12.71 3.19
C THR A 126 -6.29 -12.86 4.52
N MET A 127 -6.83 -11.77 5.06
CA MET A 127 -7.57 -11.84 6.31
C MET A 127 -8.87 -12.62 6.15
N ARG A 128 -9.56 -12.52 5.00
CA ARG A 128 -10.72 -13.37 4.70
C ARG A 128 -10.39 -14.86 4.75
N ILE A 129 -9.24 -15.26 4.20
CA ILE A 129 -8.78 -16.65 4.24
C ILE A 129 -8.40 -17.07 5.66
N VAL A 130 -7.64 -16.24 6.38
CA VAL A 130 -7.20 -16.53 7.75
C VAL A 130 -8.38 -16.66 8.71
N ASP A 131 -9.34 -15.75 8.64
CA ASP A 131 -10.55 -15.77 9.46
C ASP A 131 -11.45 -16.98 9.13
N GLY A 132 -11.29 -17.58 7.95
CA GLY A 132 -11.98 -18.79 7.51
C GLY A 132 -11.24 -20.09 7.79
N LEU A 133 -10.05 -20.06 8.41
CA LEU A 133 -9.33 -21.29 8.77
C LEU A 133 -10.08 -22.07 9.86
N PRO A 134 -10.04 -23.41 9.85
CA PRO A 134 -10.61 -24.19 10.93
C PRO A 134 -9.89 -23.91 12.24
N GLY A 135 -10.61 -24.07 13.35
CA GLY A 135 -9.99 -24.05 14.68
C GLY A 135 -8.85 -25.06 14.76
N LEU A 136 -7.80 -24.71 15.49
CA LEU A 136 -6.67 -25.59 15.70
C LEU A 136 -7.10 -26.77 16.58
N ASP A 137 -7.21 -27.96 15.99
CA ASP A 137 -7.39 -29.20 16.72
C ASP A 137 -6.02 -29.79 17.06
N ILE A 138 -5.69 -29.85 18.35
CA ILE A 138 -4.46 -30.45 18.84
C ILE A 138 -4.84 -31.79 19.48
N ALA A 139 -4.37 -32.88 18.87
CA ALA A 139 -4.54 -34.20 19.44
C ALA A 139 -3.99 -34.23 20.87
N LYS A 140 -4.82 -34.65 21.83
CA LYS A 140 -4.39 -34.81 23.23
C LYS A 140 -3.38 -35.95 23.29
N THR A 141 -2.18 -35.64 23.79
CA THR A 141 -1.15 -36.62 24.16
C THR A 141 -1.49 -37.28 25.49
#